data_AF-A0A9D4YPA1-F1
#
_entry.id   AF-A0A9D4YPA1-F1
#
_cell.length_a   1.000
_cell.length_b   1.000
_cell.length_c   1.000
_cell.angle_alpha   90.00
_cell.angle_beta   90.00
_cell.angle_gamma   90.00
#
_symmetry.space_group_name_H-M   'P 1'
#
loop_
_entity.id
_entity.type
_entity.pdbx_description
1 polymer ?
#
loop_
_entity_poly.entity_id
_entity_poly.type
_entity_poly.pdbx_seq_one_letter_code
_entity_poly.pdbx_strand_id
1 'polypeptide(L)'
;MVAVRLLFPALVCVAAAAAEPNCTVAAIEQFPRPLMSPELRQQGAIVVHVLAALYMFAALSIICEDYFVPSLELICDEVADYLSAYEKELRARAARYKGILCRRALWSYSQYEVMRALWKMVAVLALTYADAVLYLSTGVREFLERRQREIGRLALGGVHKHTPMEAIQGEMGWSSFTAREAVAKAGYENRLVRLPEQNVVRSVLVHTIFPMLHVDPDVAGATFMAAASSVPAIAASIIAIMVAKAGAACRFGL
;
A
#
# COMPACT_ATOMS: atom_id res chain seq x y z
N MET A 1 23.22 -4.07 7.38
CA MET A 1 23.55 -5.34 8.08
C MET A 1 23.11 -5.43 9.55
N VAL A 2 22.30 -4.49 10.10
CA VAL A 2 21.84 -4.58 11.51
C VAL A 2 20.30 -4.61 11.66
N ALA A 3 19.53 -4.24 10.63
CA ALA A 3 18.07 -4.15 10.72
C ALA A 3 17.29 -5.47 10.48
N VAL A 4 17.93 -6.52 9.95
CA VAL A 4 17.29 -7.82 9.65
C VAL A 4 17.00 -8.65 10.92
N ARG A 5 17.52 -8.24 12.09
CA ARG A 5 17.29 -8.91 13.38
C ARG A 5 16.02 -8.45 14.13
N LEU A 6 15.28 -7.44 13.65
CA LEU A 6 14.17 -6.83 14.40
C LEU A 6 12.76 -7.16 13.89
N LEU A 7 12.62 -7.83 12.74
CA LEU A 7 11.30 -8.11 12.14
C LEU A 7 10.80 -9.56 12.32
N PHE A 8 11.64 -10.47 12.83
CA PHE A 8 11.24 -11.84 13.15
C PHE A 8 10.37 -12.06 14.41
N PRO A 9 10.24 -11.14 15.40
CA PRO A 9 9.43 -11.43 16.58
C PRO A 9 7.94 -11.08 16.42
N ALA A 10 7.53 -10.32 15.39
CA ALA A 10 6.15 -9.83 15.29
C ALA A 10 5.14 -10.90 14.78
N LEU A 11 5.55 -11.83 13.91
CA LEU A 11 4.66 -12.89 13.42
C LEU A 11 4.45 -14.03 14.44
N VAL A 12 5.31 -14.10 15.46
CA VAL A 12 5.25 -15.13 16.52
C VAL A 12 4.44 -14.64 17.74
N CYS A 13 4.09 -13.35 17.80
CA CYS A 13 3.58 -12.73 19.03
C CYS A 13 2.05 -12.82 19.25
N VAL A 14 1.26 -13.36 18.30
CA VAL A 14 -0.20 -13.51 18.47
C VAL A 14 -0.60 -14.64 19.44
N ALA A 15 0.34 -15.48 19.89
CA ALA A 15 0.03 -16.66 20.71
C ALA A 15 0.40 -16.57 22.20
N ALA A 16 0.93 -15.45 22.71
CA ALA A 16 1.48 -15.40 24.07
C ALA A 16 0.76 -14.41 24.99
N ALA A 17 -0.29 -14.87 25.67
CA ALA A 17 -0.79 -14.22 26.90
C ALA A 17 -1.39 -15.23 27.89
N ALA A 18 -0.59 -15.70 28.86
CA ALA A 18 -0.96 -15.94 30.28
C ALA A 18 0.18 -16.58 31.12
N ALA A 19 0.71 -15.78 32.06
CA ALA A 19 1.34 -15.99 33.39
C ALA A 19 2.10 -17.27 33.87
N GLU A 20 3.27 -17.01 34.52
CA GLU A 20 3.90 -17.61 35.73
C GLU A 20 4.59 -19.02 35.70
N PRO A 21 5.60 -19.27 36.58
CA PRO A 21 6.81 -20.04 36.25
C PRO A 21 6.69 -21.54 36.52
N ASN A 22 6.52 -22.34 35.47
CA ASN A 22 7.22 -23.62 35.34
C ASN A 22 7.12 -24.13 33.90
N CYS A 23 8.29 -24.36 33.28
CA CYS A 23 8.50 -25.18 32.09
C CYS A 23 7.40 -25.17 31.02
N THR A 24 7.53 -24.28 30.02
CA THR A 24 6.76 -24.36 28.79
C THR A 24 6.92 -25.74 28.15
N VAL A 25 5.80 -26.42 27.90
CA VAL A 25 5.73 -27.69 27.17
C VAL A 25 6.57 -27.63 25.89
N ALA A 26 7.25 -28.73 25.56
CA ALA A 26 8.11 -28.82 24.39
C ALA A 26 7.36 -28.30 23.15
N ALA A 27 8.02 -27.43 22.36
CA ALA A 27 7.48 -26.77 21.16
C ALA A 27 6.93 -27.74 20.08
N ILE A 28 7.07 -29.05 20.30
CA ILE A 28 6.51 -30.13 19.48
C ILE A 28 4.99 -30.24 19.62
N GLU A 29 4.39 -29.82 20.75
CA GLU A 29 2.94 -29.89 20.97
C GLU A 29 2.16 -28.64 20.51
N GLN A 30 2.86 -27.56 20.13
CA GLN A 30 2.27 -26.34 19.58
C GLN A 30 1.91 -26.45 18.09
N PHE A 31 2.36 -27.51 17.43
CA PHE A 31 1.97 -27.83 16.06
C PHE A 31 0.75 -28.76 16.06
N PRO A 32 -0.24 -28.57 15.16
CA PRO A 32 -1.40 -29.43 15.06
C PRO A 32 -0.96 -30.90 14.98
N ARG A 33 -1.66 -31.77 15.73
CA ARG A 33 -1.33 -33.20 15.80
C ARG A 33 -1.17 -33.74 14.38
N PRO A 34 -0.06 -34.40 14.05
CA PRO A 34 0.17 -34.89 12.70
C PRO A 34 -0.99 -35.79 12.29
N LEU A 35 -1.50 -35.59 11.07
CA LEU A 35 -2.65 -36.32 10.51
C LEU A 35 -2.42 -37.84 10.40
N MET A 36 -1.21 -38.32 10.73
CA MET A 36 -0.81 -39.73 10.71
C MET A 36 -0.44 -40.22 12.12
N SER A 37 -1.06 -41.35 12.53
CA SER A 37 -0.78 -42.04 13.78
C SER A 37 0.63 -42.67 13.79
N PRO A 38 1.22 -42.94 14.98
CA PRO A 38 2.55 -43.54 15.10
C PRO A 38 2.64 -44.95 14.46
N GLU A 39 1.54 -45.71 14.41
CA GLU A 39 1.53 -47.03 13.75
C GLU A 39 1.67 -46.92 12.22
N LEU A 40 1.08 -45.89 11.59
CA LEU A 40 1.19 -45.66 10.15
C LEU A 40 2.62 -45.28 9.72
N ARG A 41 3.40 -44.64 10.60
CA ARG A 41 4.80 -44.28 10.35
C ARG A 41 5.71 -45.49 10.19
N GLN A 42 5.46 -46.58 10.92
CA GLN A 42 6.27 -47.81 10.84
C GLN A 42 6.03 -48.59 9.55
N GLN A 43 4.89 -48.38 8.88
CA GLN A 43 4.52 -49.05 7.63
C GLN A 43 4.90 -48.27 6.36
N GLY A 44 5.74 -47.23 6.46
CA GLY A 44 6.25 -46.49 5.30
C GLY A 44 5.41 -45.29 4.85
N ALA A 45 4.36 -44.91 5.59
CA ALA A 45 3.51 -43.74 5.27
C ALA A 45 4.29 -42.40 5.25
N ILE A 46 5.49 -42.38 5.85
CA ILE A 46 6.42 -41.23 5.80
C ILE A 46 6.85 -40.93 4.35
N VAL A 47 7.09 -41.94 3.53
CA VAL A 47 7.55 -41.75 2.13
C VAL A 47 6.47 -41.08 1.30
N VAL A 48 5.22 -41.50 1.45
CA VAL A 48 4.07 -40.89 0.77
C VAL A 48 3.89 -39.44 1.20
N HIS A 49 4.08 -39.13 2.49
CA HIS A 49 3.98 -37.78 3.01
C HIS A 49 5.10 -36.86 2.50
N VAL A 50 6.33 -37.38 2.38
CA VAL A 50 7.45 -36.64 1.78
C VAL A 50 7.21 -36.38 0.29
N LEU A 51 6.71 -37.36 -0.45
CA LEU A 51 6.36 -37.18 -1.86
C LEU A 51 5.22 -36.17 -2.05
N ALA A 52 4.19 -36.21 -1.22
CA ALA A 52 3.11 -35.24 -1.24
C ALA A 52 3.60 -33.82 -0.88
N ALA A 53 4.50 -33.69 0.09
CA ALA A 53 5.12 -32.42 0.45
C ALA A 53 5.97 -31.86 -0.70
N LEU A 54 6.77 -32.69 -1.37
CA LEU A 54 7.55 -32.30 -2.55
C LEU A 54 6.65 -31.90 -3.73
N TYR A 55 5.55 -32.61 -3.95
CA TYR A 55 4.58 -32.29 -5.00
C TYR A 55 3.87 -30.95 -4.76
N MET A 56 3.36 -30.72 -3.54
CA MET A 56 2.74 -29.45 -3.16
C MET A 56 3.73 -28.29 -3.23
N PHE A 57 4.99 -28.55 -2.88
CA PHE A 57 6.06 -27.57 -2.95
C PHE A 57 6.42 -27.19 -4.40
N ALA A 58 6.57 -28.18 -5.29
CA ALA A 58 6.79 -27.94 -6.72
C ALA A 58 5.61 -27.20 -7.37
N ALA A 59 4.38 -27.51 -6.96
CA ALA A 59 3.20 -26.78 -7.43
C ALA A 59 3.22 -25.29 -7.00
N LEU A 60 3.61 -25.00 -5.76
CA LEU A 60 3.70 -23.61 -5.27
C LEU A 60 4.81 -22.82 -5.95
N SER A 61 5.98 -23.41 -6.23
CA SER A 61 7.05 -22.71 -6.94
C SER A 61 6.62 -22.32 -8.35
N ILE A 62 5.95 -23.23 -9.07
CA ILE A 62 5.41 -22.97 -10.41
C ILE A 62 4.35 -21.87 -10.38
N ILE A 63 3.42 -21.90 -9.42
CA ILE A 63 2.37 -20.86 -9.31
C ILE A 63 2.97 -19.49 -9.01
N CYS A 64 3.98 -19.42 -8.15
CA CYS A 64 4.63 -18.16 -7.78
C CYS A 64 5.39 -17.54 -8.97
N GLU A 65 6.12 -18.35 -9.73
CA GLU A 65 6.94 -17.85 -10.86
C GLU A 65 6.09 -17.56 -12.10
N ASP A 66 5.20 -18.48 -12.49
CA ASP A 66 4.49 -18.38 -13.78
C ASP A 66 3.20 -17.55 -13.72
N TYR A 67 2.58 -17.40 -12.53
CA TYR A 67 1.27 -16.76 -12.42
C TYR A 67 1.26 -15.56 -11.47
N PHE A 68 1.89 -15.66 -10.31
CA PHE A 68 1.82 -14.60 -9.29
C PHE A 68 2.60 -13.35 -9.71
N VAL A 69 3.85 -13.49 -10.13
CA VAL A 69 4.67 -12.34 -10.56
C VAL A 69 4.08 -11.64 -11.80
N PRO A 70 3.71 -12.34 -12.88
CA PRO A 70 3.10 -11.69 -14.04
C PRO A 70 1.77 -10.99 -13.73
N SER A 71 0.98 -11.54 -12.80
CA SER A 71 -0.26 -10.89 -12.35
C SER A 71 0.01 -9.58 -11.62
N LEU A 72 1.07 -9.51 -10.81
CA LEU A 72 1.48 -8.28 -10.14
C LEU A 72 2.00 -7.23 -11.13
N GLU A 73 2.81 -7.65 -12.11
CA GLU A 73 3.31 -6.77 -13.16
C GLU A 73 2.17 -6.15 -13.97
N LEU A 74 1.18 -6.96 -14.39
CA LEU A 74 0.03 -6.47 -15.14
C LEU A 74 -0.78 -5.43 -14.35
N ILE A 75 -1.03 -5.66 -13.06
CA ILE A 75 -1.76 -4.72 -12.20
C ILE A 75 -0.96 -3.42 -12.03
N CYS A 76 0.36 -3.52 -11.82
CA CYS A 76 1.23 -2.36 -11.68
C CYS A 76 1.26 -1.51 -12.96
N ASP A 77 1.40 -2.16 -14.12
CA ASP A 77 1.43 -1.49 -15.42
C ASP A 77 0.08 -0.83 -15.75
N GLU A 78 -1.03 -1.52 -15.53
CA GLU A 78 -2.37 -0.96 -15.74
C GLU A 78 -2.62 0.28 -14.87
N VAL A 79 -2.22 0.23 -13.59
CA VAL A 79 -2.32 1.37 -12.67
C VAL A 79 -1.42 2.52 -13.11
N ALA A 80 -0.19 2.24 -13.53
CA ALA A 80 0.76 3.26 -14.00
C ALA A 80 0.25 3.96 -15.27
N ASP A 81 -0.26 3.19 -16.23
CA ASP A 81 -0.84 3.70 -17.47
C ASP A 81 -2.08 4.56 -17.19
N TYR A 82 -2.99 4.07 -16.36
CA TYR A 82 -4.18 4.83 -15.95
C TYR A 82 -3.80 6.15 -15.26
N LEU A 83 -2.84 6.11 -14.33
CA LEU A 83 -2.38 7.30 -13.62
C LEU A 83 -1.77 8.31 -14.59
N SER A 84 -0.91 7.87 -15.51
CA SER A 84 -0.28 8.75 -16.50
C SER A 84 -1.31 9.42 -17.43
N ALA A 85 -2.34 8.69 -17.85
CA ALA A 85 -3.44 9.19 -18.66
C ALA A 85 -4.28 10.22 -17.89
N TYR A 86 -4.60 9.92 -16.62
CA TYR A 86 -5.31 10.83 -15.72
C TYR A 86 -4.54 12.14 -15.51
N GLU A 87 -3.24 12.06 -15.23
CA GLU A 87 -2.39 13.24 -15.04
C GLU A 87 -2.35 14.14 -16.29
N LYS A 88 -2.29 13.54 -17.48
CA LYS A 88 -2.27 14.27 -18.76
C LYS A 88 -3.57 15.04 -18.95
N GLU A 89 -4.70 14.39 -18.72
CA GLU A 89 -6.01 15.03 -18.81
C GLU A 89 -6.18 16.13 -17.75
N LEU A 90 -5.69 15.90 -16.53
CA LEU A 90 -5.73 16.89 -15.45
C LEU A 90 -4.92 18.14 -15.77
N ARG A 91 -3.70 17.97 -16.31
CA ARG A 91 -2.87 19.09 -16.82
C ARG A 91 -3.60 19.86 -17.92
N ALA A 92 -4.24 19.15 -18.85
CA ALA A 92 -5.01 19.77 -19.93
C ALA A 92 -6.21 20.57 -19.41
N ARG A 93 -6.98 20.02 -18.44
CA ARG A 93 -8.09 20.73 -17.78
C ARG A 93 -7.62 22.01 -17.09
N ALA A 94 -6.57 21.92 -16.28
CA ALA A 94 -6.01 23.08 -15.58
C ALA A 94 -5.56 24.18 -16.54
N ALA A 95 -4.96 23.81 -17.68
CA ALA A 95 -4.58 24.78 -18.72
C ALA A 95 -5.82 25.46 -19.35
N ARG A 96 -6.90 24.70 -19.61
CA ARG A 96 -8.16 25.24 -20.16
C ARG A 96 -8.85 26.22 -19.21
N TYR A 97 -8.79 25.99 -17.89
CA TYR A 97 -9.47 26.85 -16.92
C TYR A 97 -9.03 28.30 -16.98
N LYS A 98 -7.73 28.58 -17.20
CA LYS A 98 -7.26 29.96 -17.37
C LYS A 98 -8.05 30.70 -18.46
N GLY A 99 -8.12 30.11 -19.66
CA GLY A 99 -8.83 30.72 -20.79
C GLY A 99 -10.34 30.85 -20.56
N ILE A 100 -10.95 29.84 -19.94
CA ILE A 100 -12.38 29.85 -19.60
C ILE A 100 -12.71 30.96 -18.62
N LEU A 101 -11.91 31.11 -17.56
CA LEU A 101 -12.12 32.10 -16.51
C LEU A 101 -11.89 33.51 -17.03
N CYS A 102 -10.81 33.74 -17.78
CA CYS A 102 -10.55 35.04 -18.39
C CYS A 102 -11.70 35.48 -19.31
N ARG A 103 -12.21 34.59 -20.17
CA ARG A 103 -13.33 34.94 -21.07
C ARG A 103 -14.62 35.24 -20.31
N ARG A 104 -14.90 34.50 -19.24
CA ARG A 104 -16.10 34.74 -18.41
C ARG A 104 -15.99 35.99 -17.55
N ALA A 105 -14.78 36.38 -17.16
CA ALA A 105 -14.57 37.53 -16.28
C ALA A 105 -14.41 38.86 -17.03
N LEU A 106 -14.01 38.84 -18.32
CA LEU A 106 -13.68 40.05 -19.11
C LEU A 106 -14.80 41.10 -19.18
N TRP A 107 -16.06 40.67 -19.07
CA TRP A 107 -17.25 41.54 -19.14
C TRP A 107 -18.08 41.53 -17.85
N SER A 108 -17.50 41.00 -16.77
CA SER A 108 -18.18 40.96 -15.49
C SER A 108 -18.02 42.29 -14.74
N TYR A 109 -19.00 42.64 -13.91
CA TYR A 109 -18.96 43.84 -13.09
C TYR A 109 -17.75 43.86 -12.13
N SER A 110 -17.34 42.69 -11.63
CA SER A 110 -16.12 42.52 -10.84
C SER A 110 -15.38 41.26 -11.29
N GLN A 111 -14.27 41.46 -11.99
CA GLN A 111 -13.39 40.36 -12.43
C GLN A 111 -12.90 39.53 -11.24
N TYR A 112 -12.59 40.19 -10.11
CA TYR A 112 -12.14 39.53 -8.89
C TYR A 112 -13.17 38.52 -8.37
N GLU A 113 -14.41 38.96 -8.16
CA GLU A 113 -15.47 38.10 -7.60
C GLU A 113 -15.81 36.93 -8.52
N VAL A 114 -15.94 37.20 -9.83
CA VAL A 114 -16.28 36.15 -10.80
C VAL A 114 -15.17 35.11 -10.91
N MET A 115 -13.91 35.54 -10.98
CA MET A 115 -12.78 34.62 -11.10
C MET A 115 -12.58 33.81 -9.81
N ARG A 116 -12.74 34.45 -8.65
CA ARG A 116 -12.68 33.82 -7.33
C ARG A 116 -13.74 32.75 -7.16
N ALA A 117 -15.00 33.08 -7.47
CA ALA A 117 -16.14 32.18 -7.33
C ALA A 117 -16.03 31.00 -8.30
N LEU A 118 -15.77 31.24 -9.58
CA LEU A 118 -15.68 30.18 -10.58
C LEU A 118 -14.49 29.24 -10.33
N TRP A 119 -13.35 29.76 -9.85
CA TRP A 119 -12.24 28.91 -9.45
C TRP A 119 -12.65 27.99 -8.30
N LYS A 120 -13.18 28.55 -7.21
CA LYS A 120 -13.52 27.79 -6.00
C LYS A 120 -14.66 26.78 -6.21
N MET A 121 -15.68 27.15 -6.98
CA MET A 121 -16.89 26.34 -7.15
C MET A 121 -16.78 25.31 -8.28
N VAL A 122 -16.01 25.60 -9.34
CA VAL A 122 -15.98 24.75 -10.54
C VAL A 122 -14.59 24.16 -10.79
N ALA A 123 -13.56 25.00 -10.81
CA ALA A 123 -12.23 24.53 -11.17
C ALA A 123 -11.63 23.63 -10.08
N VAL A 124 -11.70 24.05 -8.81
CA VAL A 124 -11.16 23.28 -7.69
C VAL A 124 -11.81 21.90 -7.62
N LEU A 125 -13.14 21.82 -7.67
CA LEU A 125 -13.86 20.55 -7.62
C LEU A 125 -13.41 19.58 -8.72
N ALA A 126 -13.25 20.08 -9.94
CA ALA A 126 -12.84 19.26 -11.08
C ALA A 126 -11.36 18.86 -11.03
N LEU A 127 -10.50 19.68 -10.38
CA LEU A 127 -9.06 19.45 -10.30
C LEU A 127 -8.65 18.60 -9.08
N THR A 128 -9.45 18.57 -8.02
CA THR A 128 -9.19 17.77 -6.81
C THR A 128 -10.13 16.58 -6.68
N TYR A 129 -10.74 16.15 -7.79
CA TYR A 129 -11.54 14.94 -7.79
C TYR A 129 -10.65 13.72 -7.48
N ALA A 130 -11.12 12.84 -6.58
CA ALA A 130 -10.40 11.63 -6.14
C ALA A 130 -9.04 11.85 -5.44
N ASP A 131 -8.74 13.06 -4.95
CA ASP A 131 -7.49 13.41 -4.25
C ASP A 131 -7.29 12.64 -2.91
N ALA A 132 -8.37 12.05 -2.37
CA ALA A 132 -8.31 11.17 -1.20
C ALA A 132 -7.79 9.76 -1.51
N VAL A 133 -7.79 9.35 -2.79
CA VAL A 133 -7.52 7.98 -3.24
C VAL A 133 -6.31 7.92 -4.17
N LEU A 134 -6.13 8.92 -5.03
CA LEU A 134 -5.04 8.96 -6.01
C LEU A 134 -3.83 9.73 -5.47
N TYR A 135 -2.63 9.24 -5.80
CA TYR A 135 -1.39 9.97 -5.58
C TYR A 135 -0.99 10.71 -6.86
N LEU A 136 -1.08 12.03 -6.85
CA LEU A 136 -0.61 12.86 -7.96
C LEU A 136 0.91 13.00 -7.91
N SER A 137 1.60 12.89 -9.05
CA SER A 137 3.03 13.17 -9.08
C SER A 137 3.33 14.61 -8.63
N THR A 138 4.48 14.78 -7.99
CA THR A 138 4.97 16.10 -7.54
C THR A 138 4.97 17.11 -8.70
N GLY A 139 5.34 16.67 -9.91
CA GLY A 139 5.34 17.52 -11.10
C GLY A 139 3.95 18.03 -11.52
N VAL A 140 2.88 17.21 -11.41
CA VAL A 140 1.51 17.71 -11.66
C VAL A 140 1.09 18.66 -10.56
N ARG A 141 1.33 18.30 -9.29
CA ARG A 141 0.93 19.11 -8.14
C ARG A 141 1.51 20.53 -8.23
N GLU A 142 2.81 20.63 -8.51
CA GLU A 142 3.47 21.91 -8.74
C GLU A 142 2.94 22.69 -9.95
N PHE A 143 2.54 21.98 -11.01
CA PHE A 143 1.91 22.60 -12.17
C PHE A 143 0.54 23.20 -11.82
N LEU A 144 -0.29 22.48 -11.06
CA LEU A 144 -1.58 22.98 -10.58
C LEU A 144 -1.40 24.21 -9.67
N GLU A 145 -0.42 24.18 -8.77
CA GLU A 145 -0.06 25.34 -7.93
C GLU A 145 0.39 26.55 -8.74
N ARG A 146 1.19 26.33 -9.80
CA ARG A 146 1.59 27.40 -10.72
C ARG A 146 0.38 28.01 -11.44
N ARG A 147 -0.60 27.18 -11.85
CA ARG A 147 -1.83 27.66 -12.49
C ARG A 147 -2.76 28.40 -11.52
N GLN A 148 -2.90 27.92 -10.29
CA GLN A 148 -3.66 28.63 -9.25
C GLN A 148 -3.06 30.02 -9.01
N ARG A 149 -1.73 30.13 -8.89
CA ARG A 149 -1.02 31.41 -8.74
C ARG A 149 -1.25 32.37 -9.88
N GLU A 150 -1.22 31.87 -11.10
CA GLU A 150 -1.46 32.68 -12.30
C GLU A 150 -2.89 33.23 -12.31
N ILE A 151 -3.88 32.40 -11.96
CA ILE A 151 -5.28 32.80 -11.93
C ILE A 151 -5.56 33.76 -10.78
N GLY A 152 -4.93 33.58 -9.62
CA GLY A 152 -5.00 34.52 -8.50
C GLY A 152 -4.46 35.90 -8.87
N ARG A 153 -3.30 35.97 -9.53
CA ARG A 153 -2.75 37.25 -10.03
C ARG A 153 -3.68 37.92 -11.04
N LEU A 154 -4.30 37.14 -11.94
CA LEU A 154 -5.27 37.66 -12.89
C LEU A 154 -6.53 38.18 -12.20
N ALA A 155 -7.02 37.49 -11.17
CA ALA A 155 -8.21 37.92 -10.42
C ALA A 155 -7.98 39.27 -9.71
N LEU A 156 -6.77 39.48 -9.19
CA LEU A 156 -6.34 40.69 -8.51
C LEU A 156 -5.92 41.83 -9.47
N GLY A 157 -6.35 41.79 -10.73
CA GLY A 157 -6.07 42.86 -11.71
C GLY A 157 -4.71 42.77 -12.39
N GLY A 158 -4.06 41.60 -12.42
CA GLY A 158 -2.79 41.41 -13.12
C GLY A 158 -1.56 41.86 -12.32
N VAL A 159 -1.56 41.60 -11.01
CA VAL A 159 -0.45 41.95 -10.10
C VAL A 159 0.88 41.36 -10.57
N HIS A 160 1.98 42.02 -10.20
CA HIS A 160 3.35 41.68 -10.60
C HIS A 160 3.67 40.19 -10.48
N LYS A 161 4.54 39.68 -11.36
CA LYS A 161 4.91 38.25 -11.38
C LYS A 161 5.57 37.77 -10.08
N HIS A 162 6.17 38.68 -9.32
CA HIS A 162 6.86 38.41 -8.05
C HIS A 162 6.02 38.64 -6.80
N THR A 163 4.70 38.83 -6.93
CA THR A 163 3.83 38.91 -5.75
C THR A 163 3.95 37.61 -4.93
N PRO A 164 4.18 37.70 -3.60
CA PRO A 164 4.25 36.55 -2.72
C PRO A 164 3.00 35.66 -2.84
N MET A 165 3.19 34.34 -2.74
CA MET A 165 2.08 33.39 -2.87
C MET A 165 1.11 33.52 -1.70
N GLU A 166 1.64 33.77 -0.51
CA GLU A 166 0.92 33.91 0.75
C GLU A 166 -0.06 35.09 0.68
N ALA A 167 0.37 36.19 0.06
CA ALA A 167 -0.50 37.35 -0.18
C ALA A 167 -1.64 37.00 -1.15
N ILE A 168 -1.34 36.31 -2.26
CA ILE A 168 -2.37 35.88 -3.21
C ILE A 168 -3.35 34.89 -2.54
N GLN A 169 -2.86 33.93 -1.76
CA GLN A 169 -3.72 32.97 -1.06
C GLN A 169 -4.60 33.65 -0.01
N GLY A 170 -4.04 34.59 0.76
CA GLY A 170 -4.75 35.37 1.76
C GLY A 170 -5.88 36.19 1.14
N GLU A 171 -5.57 37.00 0.12
CA GLU A 171 -6.55 37.83 -0.58
C GLU A 171 -7.62 37.00 -1.30
N MET A 172 -7.24 35.87 -1.90
CA MET A 172 -8.21 35.01 -2.60
C MET A 172 -9.00 34.11 -1.63
N GLY A 173 -8.53 33.92 -0.40
CA GLY A 173 -9.09 32.94 0.54
C GLY A 173 -9.06 31.51 -0.01
N TRP A 174 -7.99 31.16 -0.72
CA TRP A 174 -7.80 29.85 -1.35
C TRP A 174 -6.79 29.00 -0.58
N SER A 175 -7.11 27.72 -0.37
CA SER A 175 -6.14 26.73 0.07
C SER A 175 -5.21 26.28 -1.08
N SER A 176 -3.98 25.89 -0.76
CA SER A 176 -3.10 25.18 -1.70
C SER A 176 -3.67 23.79 -2.02
N PHE A 177 -3.32 23.26 -3.18
CA PHE A 177 -3.60 21.86 -3.53
C PHE A 177 -2.96 20.90 -2.54
N THR A 178 -1.73 21.19 -2.08
CA THR A 178 -1.08 20.39 -1.02
C THR A 178 -1.90 20.35 0.26
N ALA A 179 -2.46 21.48 0.69
CA ALA A 179 -3.29 21.54 1.89
C ALA A 179 -4.61 20.79 1.70
N ARG A 180 -5.21 20.85 0.51
CA ARG A 180 -6.43 20.08 0.20
C ARG A 180 -6.17 18.58 0.22
N GLU A 181 -5.07 18.14 -0.37
CA GLU A 181 -4.65 16.73 -0.39
C GLU A 181 -4.38 16.23 1.03
N ALA A 182 -3.67 17.00 1.84
CA ALA A 182 -3.42 16.67 3.23
C ALA A 182 -4.72 16.53 4.05
N VAL A 183 -5.66 17.47 3.88
CA VAL A 183 -6.97 17.41 4.57
C VAL A 183 -7.80 16.22 4.08
N ALA A 184 -7.77 15.92 2.78
CA ALA A 184 -8.48 14.77 2.23
C ALA A 184 -7.95 13.44 2.79
N LYS A 185 -6.62 13.30 2.87
CA LYS A 185 -5.94 12.12 3.44
C LYS A 185 -6.16 11.99 4.94
N ALA A 186 -5.95 13.06 5.70
CA ALA A 186 -6.24 13.08 7.14
C ALA A 186 -7.71 12.78 7.44
N GLY A 187 -8.63 13.27 6.58
CA GLY A 187 -10.05 12.96 6.68
C GLY A 187 -10.35 11.48 6.41
N TYR A 188 -9.66 10.86 5.44
CA TYR A 188 -9.77 9.43 5.17
C TYR A 188 -9.27 8.59 6.34
N GLU A 189 -8.11 8.93 6.90
CA GLU A 189 -7.55 8.29 8.09
C GLU A 189 -8.48 8.39 9.30
N ASN A 190 -9.06 9.57 9.54
CA ASN A 190 -10.01 9.76 10.64
C ASN A 190 -11.27 8.90 10.45
N ARG A 191 -11.76 8.73 9.22
CA ARG A 191 -12.87 7.81 8.93
C ARG A 191 -12.47 6.36 9.21
N LEU A 192 -11.28 5.94 8.80
CA LEU A 192 -10.68 4.63 9.10
C LEU A 192 -10.63 4.34 10.60
N VAL A 193 -10.18 5.30 11.41
CA VAL A 193 -10.08 5.18 12.88
C VAL A 193 -11.45 5.14 13.57
N ARG A 194 -12.53 5.59 12.91
CA ARG A 194 -13.90 5.54 13.47
C ARG A 194 -14.69 4.29 13.10
N LEU A 195 -14.24 3.50 12.12
CA LEU A 195 -14.92 2.26 11.74
C LEU A 195 -14.89 1.25 12.90
N PRO A 196 -15.96 0.50 13.21
CA PRO A 196 -15.92 -0.50 14.28
C PRO A 196 -14.85 -1.57 14.03
N GLU A 197 -14.24 -2.08 15.10
CA GLU A 197 -13.13 -3.06 15.04
C GLU A 197 -13.51 -4.39 14.37
N GLN A 198 -14.80 -4.72 14.37
CA GLN A 198 -15.36 -5.91 13.71
C GLN A 198 -15.34 -5.80 12.17
N ASN A 199 -15.08 -4.61 11.61
CA ASN A 199 -14.99 -4.45 10.18
C ASN A 199 -13.67 -5.00 9.64
N VAL A 200 -13.78 -6.05 8.83
CA VAL A 200 -12.66 -6.66 8.10
C VAL A 200 -11.85 -5.62 7.34
N VAL A 201 -12.53 -4.62 6.74
CA VAL A 201 -11.90 -3.53 6.00
C VAL A 201 -10.95 -2.69 6.87
N ARG A 202 -11.37 -2.35 8.10
CA ARG A 202 -10.51 -1.61 9.03
C ARG A 202 -9.32 -2.46 9.43
N SER A 203 -9.55 -3.74 9.76
CA SER A 203 -8.49 -4.65 10.19
C SER A 203 -7.42 -4.81 9.11
N VAL A 204 -7.83 -5.04 7.86
CA VAL A 204 -6.93 -5.16 6.71
C VAL A 204 -6.18 -3.86 6.44
N LEU A 205 -6.87 -2.71 6.40
CA LEU A 205 -6.20 -1.43 6.11
C LEU A 205 -5.22 -1.01 7.22
N VAL A 206 -5.62 -1.11 8.49
CA VAL A 206 -4.81 -0.63 9.63
C VAL A 206 -3.66 -1.59 9.96
N HIS A 207 -3.89 -2.90 9.97
CA HIS A 207 -2.89 -3.87 10.41
C HIS A 207 -2.05 -4.45 9.26
N THR A 208 -2.56 -4.44 8.03
CA THR A 208 -1.85 -5.04 6.89
C THR A 208 -1.30 -3.98 5.95
N ILE A 209 -2.14 -3.05 5.48
CA ILE A 209 -1.75 -2.12 4.40
C ILE A 209 -0.92 -0.95 4.92
N PHE A 210 -1.32 -0.26 5.99
CA PHE A 210 -0.58 0.89 6.54
C PHE A 210 0.91 0.63 6.86
N PRO A 211 1.28 -0.48 7.52
CA PRO A 211 2.69 -0.81 7.75
C PRO A 211 3.41 -1.25 6.47
N MET A 212 2.70 -1.81 5.49
CA MET A 212 3.26 -2.22 4.20
C MET A 212 3.50 -1.04 3.25
N LEU A 213 2.68 0.01 3.33
CA LEU A 213 2.73 1.19 2.46
C LEU A 213 3.87 2.17 2.79
N HIS A 214 4.48 2.06 3.98
CA HIS A 214 5.70 2.82 4.35
C HIS A 214 6.98 2.19 3.79
N VAL A 215 6.85 1.08 3.07
CA VAL A 215 7.95 0.38 2.42
C VAL A 215 7.85 0.68 0.93
N ASP A 216 8.93 1.18 0.32
CA ASP A 216 8.96 1.46 -1.12
C ASP A 216 8.47 0.23 -1.91
N PRO A 217 7.76 0.42 -3.04
CA PRO A 217 7.26 -0.70 -3.85
C PRO A 217 8.38 -1.65 -4.26
N ASP A 218 9.60 -1.13 -4.46
CA ASP A 218 10.79 -1.93 -4.74
C ASP A 218 11.22 -2.79 -3.54
N VAL A 219 11.07 -2.28 -2.32
CA VAL A 219 11.39 -2.99 -1.09
C VAL A 219 10.28 -3.99 -0.74
N ALA A 220 9.02 -3.67 -1.01
CA ALA A 220 7.89 -4.59 -0.85
C ALA A 220 7.99 -5.74 -1.88
N GLY A 221 8.28 -5.42 -3.14
CA GLY A 221 8.55 -6.38 -4.21
C GLY A 221 9.77 -7.26 -3.89
N ALA A 222 10.87 -6.67 -3.45
CA ALA A 222 12.05 -7.42 -3.00
C ALA A 222 11.75 -8.32 -1.80
N THR A 223 10.90 -7.88 -0.87
CA THR A 223 10.49 -8.68 0.29
C THR A 223 9.58 -9.84 -0.11
N PHE A 224 8.63 -9.62 -1.03
CA PHE A 224 7.80 -10.69 -1.58
C PHE A 224 8.60 -11.68 -2.42
N MET A 225 9.52 -11.22 -3.26
CA MET A 225 10.44 -12.07 -4.02
C MET A 225 11.38 -12.85 -3.09
N ALA A 226 11.89 -12.22 -2.02
CA ALA A 226 12.70 -12.90 -1.01
C ALA A 226 11.88 -13.93 -0.21
N ALA A 227 10.63 -13.62 0.13
CA ALA A 227 9.72 -14.55 0.77
C ALA A 227 9.39 -15.74 -0.14
N ALA A 228 9.04 -15.51 -1.40
CA ALA A 228 8.73 -16.54 -2.38
C ALA A 228 9.93 -17.47 -2.66
N SER A 229 11.13 -16.90 -2.82
CA SER A 229 12.37 -17.67 -3.05
C SER A 229 12.90 -18.40 -1.81
N SER A 230 12.46 -18.02 -0.61
CA SER A 230 12.82 -18.72 0.65
C SER A 230 11.86 -19.84 1.03
N VAL A 231 10.66 -19.90 0.43
CA VAL A 231 9.74 -21.05 0.57
C VAL A 231 10.43 -22.39 0.26
N PRO A 232 11.25 -22.53 -0.81
CA PRO A 232 12.09 -23.71 -1.05
C PRO A 232 13.00 -24.12 0.09
N ALA A 233 13.76 -23.17 0.65
CA ALA A 233 14.73 -23.45 1.70
C ALA A 233 14.06 -23.85 3.02
N ILE A 234 12.91 -23.22 3.33
CA ILE A 234 12.09 -23.53 4.51
C ILE A 234 11.46 -24.92 4.36
N ALA A 235 10.89 -25.24 3.19
CA ALA A 235 10.29 -26.55 2.92
C ALA A 235 11.34 -27.68 3.00
N ALA A 236 12.52 -27.49 2.40
CA ALA A 236 13.62 -28.44 2.49
C ALA A 236 14.10 -28.64 3.94
N SER A 237 14.14 -27.57 4.74
CA SER A 237 14.52 -27.65 6.16
C SER A 237 13.48 -28.38 7.00
N ILE A 238 12.18 -28.17 6.75
CA ILE A 238 11.08 -28.89 7.42
C ILE A 238 11.14 -30.38 7.07
N ILE A 239 11.37 -30.72 5.80
CA ILE A 239 11.56 -32.11 5.36
C ILE A 239 12.78 -32.72 6.05
N ALA A 240 13.90 -32.01 6.12
CA ALA A 240 15.12 -32.47 6.77
C ALA A 240 14.92 -32.73 8.28
N ILE A 241 14.19 -31.86 8.99
CA ILE A 241 13.88 -32.05 10.41
C ILE A 241 12.96 -33.26 10.61
N MET A 242 11.95 -33.45 9.75
CA MET A 242 11.06 -34.60 9.80
C MET A 242 11.80 -35.92 9.54
N VAL A 243 12.73 -35.94 8.59
CA VAL A 243 13.59 -37.09 8.28
C VAL A 243 14.58 -37.37 9.41
N ALA A 244 15.21 -36.33 9.98
CA ALA A 244 16.10 -36.48 11.13
C ALA A 244 15.38 -37.07 12.35
N LYS A 245 14.12 -36.67 12.57
CA LYS A 245 13.28 -37.19 13.66
C LYS A 245 12.79 -38.62 13.38
N ALA A 246 12.54 -38.97 12.12
CA ALA A 246 12.28 -40.35 11.70
C ALA A 246 13.52 -41.25 11.89
N GLY A 247 14.72 -40.75 11.58
CA GLY A 247 15.99 -41.45 11.82
C GLY A 247 16.32 -41.63 13.31
N ALA A 248 15.99 -40.63 14.15
CA ALA A 248 16.14 -40.71 15.60
C ALA A 248 15.16 -41.73 16.23
N ALA A 249 13.93 -41.83 15.71
CA ALA A 249 12.97 -42.85 16.12
C ALA A 249 13.40 -44.28 15.73
N CYS A 250 14.08 -44.44 14.60
CA CYS A 250 14.65 -45.74 14.19
C CYS A 250 15.91 -46.13 14.99
N ARG A 251 16.63 -45.16 15.57
CA ARG A 251 17.89 -45.39 16.32
C ARG A 251 17.68 -45.62 17.83
N PHE A 252 16.47 -45.39 18.36
CA PHE A 252 16.05 -45.73 19.73
C PHE A 252 15.15 -46.97 19.81
N GLY A 253 15.10 -47.78 18.74
CA GLY A 253 14.53 -49.12 18.74
C GLY A 253 15.54 -50.20 19.13
N LEU A 254 16.27 -49.98 20.23
CA LEU A 254 16.95 -50.96 21.09
C LEU A 254 17.23 -50.29 22.44
#